data_AF-A0A433DJE4-F1
#
_entry.id   AF-A0A433DJE4-F1
#
_cell.length_a   1.000
_cell.length_b   1.000
_cell.length_c   1.000
_cell.angle_alpha   90.00
_cell.angle_beta   90.00
_cell.angle_gamma   90.00
#
_symmetry.space_group_name_H-M   'P 1'
#
loop_
_entity.id
_entity.type
_entity.pdbx_description
1 polymer ?
#
loop_
_entity_poly.entity_id
_entity_poly.type
_entity_poly.pdbx_seq_one_letter_code
_entity_poly.pdbx_strand_id
1 'polypeptide(L)'
;MCASFLPYLSPASFSSVPVYSHLSLFGSTGTDEKRKSDIAVGAKGDKEAADEEADKPDVGGRMLEVKGIINTLQPVLLATWLDTAPTVFSASGSVLFTSGLQTVHLVLKVMAVLWRATLSGSAGAVDQTWIDSHLQQLLRHFMIYFPFGSDTFGMRDARVESILQDMSILFCELTSLFLLATTLSSTSDVKSRNAPSEQPTIVPAIVHKAGKRRRKTRSVEDVEGGEGKTPAWVERVVEYVLAVLGWENPAQSVAKKPRLSNPLMTTSTTDFKPEHLAALLPTLWGLLNCLGEEKQEWVFEALLGYFKKSHAHSATKRISLEFIIQIYMIQTDPQYTGLFRIRVFSRFAKLLQAWVLGLPKLLWELKAGSMETSRVILETLCDIAKRQARSVFEDEVFDTLEKSMIPFYYVNVPNKGPLFGPFLSLTEDLQLTALEFLFYMPKISDKMETALRECCENEAMSEKIKQYLGEVMRNSSFGE
;
A
#
# COMPACT_ATOMS: atom_id res chain seq x y z
N MET A 1 -14.93 -31.60 -33.31
CA MET A 1 -14.09 -32.40 -32.40
C MET A 1 -12.78 -31.65 -32.23
N CYS A 2 -12.72 -30.78 -31.21
CA CYS A 2 -11.64 -29.82 -31.02
C CYS A 2 -10.53 -30.47 -30.20
N ALA A 3 -9.38 -30.69 -30.83
CA ALA A 3 -8.15 -31.03 -30.13
C ALA A 3 -7.41 -29.73 -29.79
N SER A 4 -7.34 -29.49 -28.49
CA SER A 4 -6.51 -28.51 -27.79
C SER A 4 -5.02 -28.69 -28.10
N PHE A 5 -4.37 -27.64 -28.59
CA PHE A 5 -2.90 -27.54 -28.65
C PHE A 5 -2.48 -26.09 -28.38
N LEU A 6 -2.22 -25.78 -27.10
CA LEU A 6 -1.41 -24.64 -26.67
C LEU A 6 -0.21 -25.19 -25.88
N PRO A 7 0.93 -25.49 -26.54
CA PRO A 7 2.19 -25.68 -25.86
C PRO A 7 2.93 -24.34 -25.90
N TYR A 8 3.10 -23.66 -24.76
CA TYR A 8 4.16 -22.69 -24.42
C TYR A 8 3.67 -21.83 -23.24
N LEU A 9 3.37 -22.49 -22.12
CA LEU A 9 3.41 -21.82 -20.82
C LEU A 9 4.86 -21.91 -20.35
N SER A 10 5.64 -20.85 -20.63
CA SER A 10 6.79 -20.56 -19.78
C SER A 10 6.27 -20.38 -18.35
N PRO A 11 6.92 -20.96 -17.32
CA PRO A 11 6.49 -20.77 -15.95
C PRO A 11 6.76 -19.30 -15.57
N ALA A 12 5.74 -18.47 -15.76
CA ALA A 12 5.71 -17.12 -15.19
C ALA A 12 6.00 -17.26 -13.70
N SER A 13 6.96 -16.47 -13.20
CA SER A 13 7.48 -16.51 -11.84
C SER A 13 6.51 -15.98 -10.77
N PHE A 14 5.21 -16.22 -10.95
CA PHE A 14 4.13 -15.89 -10.02
C PHE A 14 3.27 -17.11 -9.65
N SER A 15 3.84 -18.32 -9.72
CA SER A 15 3.19 -19.56 -9.26
C SER A 15 3.20 -19.73 -7.72
N SER A 16 3.59 -18.73 -6.94
CA SER A 16 3.26 -18.70 -5.51
C SER A 16 2.10 -17.73 -5.33
N VAL A 17 0.87 -18.24 -5.26
CA VAL A 17 -0.27 -17.47 -4.73
C VAL A 17 0.08 -17.16 -3.28
N PRO A 18 0.40 -15.90 -2.89
CA PRO A 18 0.68 -15.59 -1.51
C PRO A 18 -0.66 -15.55 -0.78
N VAL A 19 -0.74 -16.20 0.38
CA VAL A 19 -1.82 -15.96 1.33
C VAL A 19 -1.66 -14.52 1.82
N TYR A 20 -2.52 -13.61 1.35
CA TYR A 20 -2.48 -12.21 1.73
C TYR A 20 -3.04 -12.03 3.15
N SER A 21 -2.16 -12.12 4.15
CA SER A 21 -2.42 -11.46 5.43
C SER A 21 -2.17 -9.95 5.28
N HIS A 22 -2.92 -9.12 6.02
CA HIS A 22 -2.85 -7.64 5.97
C HIS A 22 -1.43 -7.08 6.19
N LEU A 23 -0.53 -7.90 6.75
CA LEU A 23 0.87 -7.56 7.08
C LEU A 23 1.90 -8.31 6.22
N SER A 24 1.52 -9.40 5.54
CA SER A 24 2.41 -10.14 4.60
C SER A 24 2.51 -9.48 3.22
N LEU A 25 1.74 -8.40 3.00
CA LEU A 25 1.75 -7.65 1.74
C LEU A 25 3.10 -7.00 1.43
N PHE A 26 3.91 -6.77 2.46
CA PHE A 26 5.19 -6.09 2.38
C PHE A 26 6.30 -7.07 2.76
N GLY A 27 7.02 -7.58 1.76
CA GLY A 27 8.21 -8.39 1.99
C GLY A 27 9.15 -7.65 2.94
N SER A 28 9.46 -8.27 4.08
CA SER A 28 10.46 -7.76 5.01
C SER A 28 11.77 -7.56 4.27
N THR A 29 12.32 -6.35 4.31
CA THR A 29 13.68 -6.05 3.85
C THR A 29 14.70 -6.68 4.80
N GLY A 30 14.78 -8.02 4.77
CA GLY A 30 15.90 -8.78 5.29
C GLY A 30 16.91 -8.98 4.16
N THR A 31 18.13 -8.51 4.37
CA THR A 31 19.28 -8.69 3.47
C THR A 31 19.42 -10.14 3.00
N ASP A 32 19.48 -10.31 1.69
CA ASP A 32 19.58 -11.58 0.99
C ASP A 32 21.02 -12.14 1.12
N GLU A 33 21.34 -12.80 2.24
CA GLU A 33 22.56 -13.61 2.35
C GLU A 33 22.24 -15.09 2.15
N LYS A 34 22.52 -15.58 0.94
CA LYS A 34 22.72 -16.99 0.64
C LYS A 34 23.74 -17.60 1.60
N ARG A 35 23.30 -18.39 2.58
CA ARG A 35 24.14 -19.41 3.22
C ARG A 35 23.67 -20.81 2.85
N LYS A 36 24.39 -21.39 1.88
CA LYS A 36 24.62 -22.83 1.83
C LYS A 36 25.46 -23.22 3.06
N SER A 37 25.00 -24.18 3.84
CA SER A 37 25.88 -25.01 4.64
C SER A 37 25.35 -26.43 4.64
N ASP A 38 25.93 -27.23 3.76
CA ASP A 38 25.94 -28.68 3.83
C ASP A 38 26.65 -29.09 5.14
N ILE A 39 25.97 -29.84 6.01
CA ILE A 39 26.63 -30.73 6.97
C ILE A 39 25.86 -32.04 6.96
N ALA A 40 26.44 -33.02 6.28
CA ALA A 40 26.08 -34.42 6.34
C ALA A 40 26.77 -35.08 7.53
N VAL A 41 26.01 -35.79 8.37
CA VAL A 41 26.57 -36.84 9.26
C VAL A 41 25.61 -38.03 9.31
N GLY A 42 26.04 -39.13 8.66
CA GLY A 42 26.13 -40.48 9.21
C GLY A 42 24.87 -41.20 9.70
N ALA A 43 24.42 -42.17 8.90
CA ALA A 43 23.35 -43.12 9.18
C ALA A 43 23.74 -44.29 10.11
N LYS A 44 22.79 -44.69 10.97
CA LYS A 44 22.41 -46.06 11.42
C LYS A 44 21.40 -45.83 12.57
N GLY A 45 20.11 -46.16 12.50
CA GLY A 45 19.47 -47.36 11.99
C GLY A 45 18.80 -48.01 13.19
N ASP A 46 17.48 -47.85 13.34
CA ASP A 46 16.53 -48.90 13.72
C ASP A 46 15.09 -48.40 13.66
N LYS A 47 14.23 -49.28 13.16
CA LYS A 47 12.81 -49.08 12.90
C LYS A 47 12.03 -49.11 14.21
N GLU A 48 11.19 -48.11 14.44
CA GLU A 48 9.91 -48.29 15.12
C GLU A 48 8.90 -47.31 14.55
N ALA A 49 7.78 -47.85 14.09
CA ALA A 49 6.68 -47.11 13.52
C ALA A 49 5.88 -46.47 14.66
N ALA A 50 5.86 -45.15 14.69
CA ALA A 50 4.91 -44.38 15.46
C ALA A 50 4.46 -43.17 14.61
N ASP A 51 3.16 -42.96 14.58
CA ASP A 51 2.48 -41.90 13.86
C ASP A 51 3.06 -40.51 14.21
N GLU A 52 3.82 -39.91 13.29
CA GLU A 52 4.13 -38.48 13.32
C GLU A 52 3.11 -37.74 12.44
N GLU A 53 2.02 -37.35 13.09
CA GLU A 53 1.12 -36.32 12.62
C GLU A 53 1.93 -35.02 12.50
N ALA A 54 2.18 -34.61 11.26
CA ALA A 54 3.02 -33.46 10.94
C ALA A 54 2.48 -32.18 11.61
N ASP A 55 3.32 -31.64 12.50
CA ASP A 55 3.24 -30.36 13.20
C ASP A 55 2.80 -29.23 12.25
N LYS A 56 1.51 -28.90 12.26
CA LYS A 56 1.03 -27.61 11.75
C LYS A 56 1.49 -26.58 12.78
N PRO A 57 2.24 -25.53 12.38
CA PRO A 57 2.69 -24.53 13.33
C PRO A 57 1.47 -23.89 13.99
N ASP A 58 1.30 -24.15 15.29
CA ASP A 58 0.25 -23.52 16.08
C ASP A 58 0.52 -22.02 16.14
N VAL A 59 -0.21 -21.29 15.31
CA VAL A 59 -0.15 -19.82 15.19
C VAL A 59 -0.53 -19.18 16.54
N GLY A 60 -1.39 -19.85 17.33
CA GLY A 60 -1.76 -19.43 18.68
C GLY A 60 -0.59 -19.50 19.68
N GLY A 61 0.16 -20.60 19.67
CA GLY A 61 1.37 -20.78 20.48
C GLY A 61 2.43 -19.72 20.22
N ARG A 62 2.72 -19.40 18.95
CA ARG A 62 3.69 -18.35 18.60
C ARG A 62 3.26 -16.96 19.11
N MET A 63 1.98 -16.63 19.05
CA MET A 63 1.48 -15.35 19.59
C MET A 63 1.63 -15.29 21.12
N LEU A 64 1.36 -16.38 21.84
CA LEU A 64 1.51 -16.44 23.29
C LEU A 64 2.99 -16.28 23.70
N GLU A 65 3.91 -16.88 22.96
CA GLU A 65 5.34 -16.70 23.15
C GLU A 65 5.77 -15.24 22.94
N VAL A 66 5.32 -14.59 21.85
CA VAL A 66 5.65 -13.18 21.57
C VAL A 66 5.06 -12.24 22.62
N LYS A 67 3.83 -12.49 23.10
CA LYS A 67 3.24 -11.73 24.22
C LYS A 67 4.07 -11.86 25.50
N GLY A 68 4.56 -13.07 25.81
CA GLY A 68 5.47 -13.31 26.93
C GLY A 68 6.77 -12.53 26.80
N ILE A 69 7.34 -12.48 25.59
CA ILE A 69 8.54 -11.69 25.28
C ILE A 69 8.27 -10.19 25.48
N ILE A 70 7.14 -9.66 24.98
CA ILE A 70 6.77 -8.24 25.15
C ILE A 70 6.63 -7.90 26.63
N ASN A 71 5.88 -8.70 27.39
CA ASN A 71 5.69 -8.46 28.82
C ASN A 71 7.02 -8.42 29.59
N THR A 72 8.03 -9.16 29.13
CA THR A 72 9.35 -9.23 29.76
C THR A 72 10.27 -8.08 29.32
N LEU A 73 10.35 -7.81 28.01
CA LEU A 73 11.29 -6.84 27.44
C LEU A 73 10.78 -5.39 27.53
N GLN A 74 9.46 -5.19 27.48
CA GLN A 74 8.90 -3.85 27.40
C GLN A 74 9.30 -2.93 28.58
N PRO A 75 9.22 -3.36 29.85
CA PRO A 75 9.64 -2.51 30.96
C PRO A 75 11.11 -2.09 30.85
N VAL A 76 11.98 -3.01 30.41
CA VAL A 76 13.43 -2.75 30.24
C VAL A 76 13.66 -1.76 29.10
N LEU A 77 13.01 -1.95 27.96
CA LEU A 77 13.12 -1.08 26.80
C LEU A 77 12.56 0.33 27.08
N LEU A 78 11.44 0.42 27.82
CA LEU A 78 10.86 1.68 28.23
C LEU A 78 11.76 2.42 29.23
N ALA A 79 12.28 1.73 30.25
CA ALA A 79 13.24 2.31 31.19
C ALA A 79 14.47 2.85 30.46
N THR A 80 15.03 2.04 29.55
CA THR A 80 16.17 2.44 28.70
C THR A 80 15.85 3.69 27.89
N TRP A 81 14.66 3.79 27.29
CA TRP A 81 14.24 5.00 26.58
C TRP A 81 14.15 6.21 27.51
N LEU A 82 13.50 6.07 28.67
CA LEU A 82 13.31 7.19 29.62
C LEU A 82 14.63 7.71 30.19
N ASP A 83 15.62 6.83 30.38
CA ASP A 83 16.94 7.21 30.85
C ASP A 83 17.79 7.88 29.76
N THR A 84 17.68 7.42 28.51
CA THR A 84 18.56 7.87 27.42
C THR A 84 17.98 9.01 26.58
N ALA A 85 16.67 9.03 26.31
CA ALA A 85 16.05 10.00 25.40
C ALA A 85 16.23 11.47 25.83
N PRO A 86 16.07 11.86 27.12
CA PRO A 86 16.32 13.24 27.54
C PRO A 86 17.75 13.68 27.27
N THR A 87 18.74 12.79 27.46
CA THR A 87 20.16 13.15 27.22
C THR A 87 20.45 13.38 25.74
N VAL A 88 19.73 12.69 24.85
CA VAL A 88 19.88 12.81 23.39
C VAL A 88 19.14 14.04 22.85
N PHE A 89 17.95 14.34 23.37
CA PHE A 89 17.03 15.33 22.79
C PHE A 89 16.90 16.64 23.60
N SER A 90 17.26 16.67 24.88
CA SER A 90 17.19 17.90 25.71
C SER A 90 18.45 18.77 25.60
N ALA A 91 19.50 18.31 24.92
CA ALA A 91 20.67 19.14 24.64
C ALA A 91 20.24 20.34 23.77
N SER A 92 20.42 21.56 24.29
CA SER A 92 20.02 22.82 23.63
C SER A 92 20.91 23.17 22.42
N GLY A 93 21.02 22.26 21.45
CA GLY A 93 21.86 22.35 20.26
C GLY A 93 21.48 21.31 19.20
N SER A 94 22.41 20.98 18.28
CA SER A 94 22.23 19.94 17.27
C SER A 94 22.33 18.54 17.87
N VAL A 95 21.45 17.61 17.48
CA VAL A 95 21.62 16.17 17.82
C VAL A 95 22.93 15.67 17.22
N LEU A 96 23.75 15.03 18.05
CA LEU A 96 25.03 14.44 17.63
C LEU A 96 24.93 12.91 17.53
N PHE A 97 25.81 12.33 16.71
CA PHE A 97 25.95 10.89 16.63
C PHE A 97 26.61 10.36 17.92
N THR A 98 25.78 9.87 18.84
CA THR A 98 26.20 9.36 20.14
C THR A 98 25.71 7.93 20.34
N SER A 99 26.33 7.20 21.28
CA SER A 99 25.80 5.90 21.71
C SER A 99 24.38 6.01 22.26
N GLY A 100 24.04 7.13 22.90
CA GLY A 100 22.68 7.44 23.34
C GLY A 100 21.68 7.44 22.17
N LEU A 101 21.99 8.13 21.07
CA LEU A 101 21.15 8.14 19.86
C LEU A 101 20.97 6.74 19.27
N GLN A 102 22.04 5.95 19.23
CA GLN A 102 21.97 4.56 18.76
C GLN A 102 21.09 3.68 19.66
N THR A 103 21.16 3.89 20.98
CA THR A 103 20.35 3.15 21.97
C THR A 103 18.86 3.45 21.79
N VAL A 104 18.46 4.73 21.71
CA VAL A 104 17.04 5.08 21.51
C VAL A 104 16.52 4.60 20.16
N HIS A 105 17.36 4.63 19.11
CA HIS A 105 17.02 4.07 17.81
C HIS A 105 16.81 2.56 17.87
N LEU A 106 17.68 1.84 18.58
CA LEU A 106 17.57 0.39 18.77
C LEU A 106 16.31 0.02 19.54
N VAL A 107 15.95 0.78 20.59
CA VAL A 107 14.71 0.56 21.34
C VAL A 107 13.49 0.62 20.42
N LEU A 108 13.39 1.64 19.56
CA LEU A 108 12.31 1.76 18.57
C LEU A 108 12.28 0.57 17.61
N LYS A 109 13.45 0.14 17.10
CA LYS A 109 13.56 -1.01 16.18
C LYS A 109 13.07 -2.31 16.82
N VAL A 110 13.53 -2.61 18.03
CA VAL A 110 13.11 -3.81 18.76
C VAL A 110 11.61 -3.79 19.00
N MET A 111 11.06 -2.65 19.41
CA MET A 111 9.61 -2.50 19.60
C MET A 111 8.83 -2.71 18.30
N ALA A 112 9.25 -2.11 17.20
CA ALA A 112 8.58 -2.29 15.90
C ALA A 112 8.56 -3.76 15.48
N VAL A 113 9.67 -4.48 15.65
CA VAL A 113 9.75 -5.93 15.33
C VAL A 113 8.81 -6.75 16.21
N LEU A 114 8.80 -6.52 17.52
CA LEU A 114 7.94 -7.25 18.46
C LEU A 114 6.44 -7.05 18.16
N TRP A 115 6.04 -5.80 17.92
CA TRP A 115 4.65 -5.47 17.63
C TRP A 115 4.20 -5.95 16.25
N ARG A 116 5.09 -5.91 15.24
CA ARG A 116 4.83 -6.51 13.94
C ARG A 116 4.61 -8.01 14.07
N ALA A 117 5.48 -8.73 14.78
CA ALA A 117 5.35 -10.17 15.00
C ALA A 117 4.03 -10.52 15.71
N THR A 118 3.62 -9.71 16.69
CA THR A 118 2.36 -9.90 17.44
C THR A 118 1.13 -9.77 16.53
N LEU A 119 1.10 -8.76 15.66
CA LEU A 119 -0.06 -8.48 14.82
C LEU A 119 -0.07 -9.32 13.53
N SER A 120 1.10 -9.70 12.99
CA SER A 120 1.20 -10.59 11.82
C SER A 120 0.73 -12.02 12.13
N GLY A 121 0.88 -12.47 13.38
CA GLY A 121 0.44 -13.79 13.81
C GLY A 121 -1.04 -13.89 14.18
N SER A 122 -1.81 -12.81 14.14
CA SER A 122 -3.14 -12.78 14.76
C SER A 122 -4.27 -12.53 13.75
N ALA A 123 -5.04 -13.58 13.44
CA ALA A 123 -6.44 -13.44 13.01
C ALA A 123 -7.41 -13.35 14.22
N GLY A 124 -6.88 -13.36 15.45
CA GLY A 124 -7.64 -13.28 16.70
C GLY A 124 -7.69 -11.87 17.30
N ALA A 125 -8.75 -11.58 18.06
CA ALA A 125 -8.87 -10.32 18.79
C ALA A 125 -7.78 -10.26 19.88
N VAL A 126 -6.87 -9.30 19.78
CA VAL A 126 -5.95 -8.97 20.88
C VAL A 126 -6.72 -8.15 21.91
N ASP A 127 -6.55 -8.47 23.18
CA ASP A 127 -7.19 -7.71 24.27
C ASP A 127 -6.83 -6.22 24.18
N GLN A 128 -7.86 -5.40 24.05
CA GLN A 128 -7.74 -3.95 23.94
C GLN A 128 -7.03 -3.34 25.15
N THR A 129 -7.30 -3.88 26.35
CA THR A 129 -6.67 -3.39 27.59
C THR A 129 -5.18 -3.69 27.63
N TRP A 130 -4.75 -4.81 27.03
CA TRP A 130 -3.34 -5.15 26.87
C TRP A 130 -2.64 -4.22 25.88
N ILE A 131 -3.27 -3.91 24.73
CA ILE A 131 -2.74 -2.96 23.75
C ILE A 131 -2.59 -1.55 24.37
N ASP A 132 -3.61 -1.09 25.09
CA ASP A 132 -3.60 0.24 25.71
C ASP A 132 -2.57 0.33 26.84
N SER A 133 -2.45 -0.70 27.68
CA SER A 133 -1.43 -0.73 28.73
C SER A 133 -0.01 -0.79 28.18
N HIS A 134 0.22 -1.49 27.06
CA HIS A 134 1.56 -1.72 26.55
C HIS A 134 1.96 -0.74 25.45
N LEU A 135 1.26 -0.74 24.30
CA LEU A 135 1.65 0.06 23.14
C LEU A 135 1.31 1.53 23.32
N GLN A 136 0.10 1.85 23.82
CA GLN A 136 -0.32 3.25 23.94
C GLN A 136 0.55 4.01 24.95
N GLN A 137 0.87 3.40 26.10
CA GLN A 137 1.75 4.01 27.10
C GLN A 137 3.12 4.34 26.49
N LEU A 138 3.70 3.39 25.77
CA LEU A 138 5.00 3.55 25.11
C LEU A 138 4.97 4.66 24.05
N LEU A 139 3.94 4.69 23.20
CA LEU A 139 3.80 5.71 22.16
C LEU A 139 3.67 7.12 22.75
N ARG A 140 3.03 7.29 23.92
CA ARG A 140 2.97 8.59 24.61
C ARG A 140 4.35 9.10 25.02
N HIS A 141 5.26 8.22 25.44
CA HIS A 141 6.62 8.62 25.80
C HIS A 141 7.47 9.00 24.58
N PHE A 142 7.27 8.32 23.45
CA PHE A 142 7.98 8.63 22.21
C PHE A 142 7.47 9.92 21.57
N MET A 143 6.16 10.18 21.66
CA MET A 143 5.47 11.35 21.11
C MET A 143 6.07 12.69 21.60
N ILE A 144 6.64 12.72 22.81
CA ILE A 144 7.25 13.94 23.38
C ILE A 144 8.34 14.50 22.44
N TYR A 145 9.07 13.61 21.75
CA TYR A 145 10.20 13.98 20.89
C TYR A 145 9.88 13.90 19.39
N PHE A 146 8.65 13.55 19.02
CA PHE A 146 8.25 13.35 17.63
C PHE A 146 7.72 14.66 16.98
N PRO A 147 8.06 15.00 15.73
CA PRO A 147 9.03 14.32 14.84
C PRO A 147 10.46 14.42 15.35
N PHE A 148 11.21 13.33 15.28
CA PHE A 148 12.55 13.28 15.89
C PHE A 148 13.48 14.27 15.20
N GLY A 149 14.05 15.18 15.99
CA GLY A 149 14.93 16.24 15.50
C GLY A 149 14.20 17.50 15.02
N SER A 150 12.86 17.61 15.08
CA SER A 150 12.15 18.83 14.61
C SER A 150 12.64 20.11 15.28
N ASP A 151 13.03 20.02 16.55
CA ASP A 151 13.33 21.17 17.40
C ASP A 151 14.82 21.55 17.40
N THR A 152 15.65 20.81 16.65
CA THR A 152 17.10 21.06 16.61
C THR A 152 17.50 21.94 15.43
N PHE A 153 18.12 23.07 15.73
CA PHE A 153 18.58 24.04 14.75
C PHE A 153 20.07 23.83 14.42
N GLY A 154 20.41 23.72 13.13
CA GLY A 154 21.81 23.65 12.67
C GLY A 154 22.08 22.59 11.62
N MET A 155 23.28 22.62 11.03
CA MET A 155 23.77 21.58 10.13
C MET A 155 23.97 20.27 10.91
N ARG A 156 23.27 19.21 10.50
CA ARG A 156 23.44 17.86 11.07
C ARG A 156 24.28 17.00 10.14
N ASP A 157 24.99 16.04 10.72
CA ASP A 157 25.60 14.97 9.95
C ASP A 157 24.50 14.18 9.22
N ALA A 158 24.70 13.90 7.92
CA ALA A 158 23.78 13.10 7.10
C ALA A 158 23.45 11.74 7.74
N ARG A 159 24.38 11.16 8.51
CA ARG A 159 24.15 9.92 9.26
C ARG A 159 23.15 10.11 10.40
N VAL A 160 23.23 11.23 11.13
CA VAL A 160 22.30 11.54 12.22
C VAL A 160 20.92 11.80 11.65
N GLU A 161 20.83 12.57 10.56
CA GLU A 161 19.55 12.85 9.89
C GLU A 161 18.88 11.56 9.41
N SER A 162 19.64 10.66 8.79
CA SER A 162 19.13 9.35 8.37
C SER A 162 18.58 8.52 9.53
N ILE A 163 19.20 8.57 10.71
CA ILE A 163 18.73 7.84 11.90
C ILE A 163 17.44 8.47 12.44
N LEU A 164 17.38 9.79 12.55
CA LEU A 164 16.19 10.51 13.04
C LEU A 164 14.99 10.33 12.11
N GLN A 165 15.24 10.30 10.80
CA GLN A 165 14.23 10.00 9.78
C GLN A 165 13.73 8.56 9.91
N ASP A 166 14.63 7.57 10.07
CA ASP A 166 14.26 6.16 10.30
C ASP A 166 13.46 6.00 11.60
N MET A 167 13.87 6.65 12.69
CA MET A 167 13.11 6.67 13.95
C MET A 167 11.70 7.24 13.77
N SER A 168 11.55 8.31 12.98
CA SER A 168 10.25 8.92 12.71
C SER A 168 9.34 7.97 11.94
N ILE A 169 9.88 7.25 10.95
CA ILE A 169 9.13 6.24 10.17
C ILE A 169 8.74 5.04 11.04
N LEU A 170 9.66 4.53 11.88
CA LEU A 170 9.36 3.45 12.83
C LEU A 170 8.26 3.84 13.81
N PHE A 171 8.24 5.10 14.26
CA PHE A 171 7.19 5.60 15.13
C PHE A 171 5.84 5.74 14.41
N CYS A 172 5.85 6.20 13.14
CA CYS A 172 4.68 6.15 12.27
C CYS A 172 4.14 4.72 12.14
N GLU A 173 5.03 3.74 11.92
CA GLU A 173 4.65 2.33 11.79
C GLU A 173 4.02 1.82 13.08
N LEU A 174 4.66 2.01 14.25
CA LEU A 174 4.09 1.60 15.53
C LEU A 174 2.72 2.23 15.81
N THR A 175 2.53 3.49 15.38
CA THR A 175 1.23 4.17 15.46
C THR A 175 0.19 3.50 14.57
N SER A 176 0.57 3.13 13.33
CA SER A 176 -0.32 2.42 12.42
C SER A 176 -0.70 1.03 12.96
N LEU A 177 0.25 0.32 13.58
CA LEU A 177 0.04 -0.97 14.26
C LEU A 177 -0.92 -0.83 15.44
N PHE A 178 -0.79 0.24 16.24
CA PHE A 178 -1.75 0.55 17.31
C PHE A 178 -3.16 0.76 16.75
N LEU A 179 -3.31 1.53 15.68
CA LEU A 179 -4.61 1.77 15.05
C LEU A 179 -5.20 0.48 14.46
N LEU A 180 -4.39 -0.36 13.82
CA LEU A 180 -4.83 -1.66 13.30
C LEU A 180 -5.30 -2.57 14.43
N ALA A 181 -4.55 -2.64 15.53
CA ALA A 181 -4.92 -3.46 16.68
C ALA A 181 -6.25 -3.00 17.31
N THR A 182 -6.43 -1.68 17.49
CA THR A 182 -7.67 -1.12 18.09
C THR A 182 -8.90 -1.26 17.19
N THR A 183 -8.72 -1.14 15.87
CA THR A 183 -9.81 -1.32 14.91
C THR A 183 -10.25 -2.78 14.80
N LEU A 184 -9.31 -3.73 14.83
CA LEU A 184 -9.62 -5.17 14.86
C LEU A 184 -10.43 -5.56 16.09
N SER A 185 -10.00 -5.13 17.29
CA SER A 185 -10.71 -5.44 18.55
C SER A 185 -12.12 -4.84 18.62
N SER A 186 -12.33 -3.67 18.01
CA SER A 186 -13.67 -3.06 17.91
C SER A 186 -14.62 -3.88 17.03
N THR A 187 -14.11 -4.53 15.97
CA THR A 187 -14.96 -5.31 15.06
C THR A 187 -15.42 -6.65 15.63
N SER A 188 -14.65 -7.25 16.54
CA SER A 188 -15.03 -8.50 17.24
C SER A 188 -16.16 -8.29 18.24
N ASP A 189 -16.14 -7.17 18.97
CA ASP A 189 -17.16 -6.87 19.99
C ASP A 189 -18.55 -6.63 19.39
N VAL A 190 -18.60 -6.03 18.19
CA VAL A 190 -19.87 -5.82 17.45
C VAL A 190 -20.44 -7.14 16.91
N LYS A 191 -19.59 -8.07 16.45
CA LYS A 191 -20.03 -9.40 16.02
C LYS A 191 -20.57 -10.25 17.18
N SER A 192 -19.97 -10.14 18.37
CA SER A 192 -20.46 -10.86 19.57
C SER A 192 -21.80 -10.35 20.09
N ARG A 193 -22.14 -9.07 19.88
CA ARG A 193 -23.41 -8.49 20.34
C ARG A 193 -24.60 -8.76 19.42
N ASN A 194 -24.38 -9.17 18.18
CA ASN A 194 -25.42 -9.36 17.16
C ASN A 194 -25.70 -10.84 16.82
N ALA A 195 -25.18 -11.80 17.60
CA ALA A 195 -25.53 -13.22 17.42
C ALA A 195 -26.98 -13.48 17.92
N PRO A 196 -27.91 -13.97 17.08
CA PRO A 196 -29.24 -14.36 17.53
C PRO A 196 -29.15 -15.68 18.31
N SER A 197 -29.69 -15.73 19.53
CA SER A 197 -29.92 -16.98 20.24
C SER A 197 -31.04 -17.77 19.56
N GLU A 198 -30.69 -18.80 18.79
CA GLU A 198 -31.66 -19.76 18.26
C GLU A 198 -32.00 -20.83 19.31
N GLN A 199 -33.19 -20.72 19.90
CA GLN A 199 -33.95 -21.87 20.40
C GLN A 199 -35.19 -22.05 19.50
N PRO A 200 -35.48 -23.26 19.00
CA PRO A 200 -36.59 -23.48 18.09
C PRO A 200 -37.87 -23.83 18.87
N THR A 201 -38.90 -22.99 18.76
CA THR A 201 -40.27 -23.38 19.13
C THR A 201 -41.26 -22.95 18.05
N ILE A 202 -42.18 -23.86 17.77
CA ILE A 202 -42.98 -24.05 16.56
C ILE A 202 -44.37 -23.35 16.68
N VAL A 203 -44.63 -22.37 15.78
CA VAL A 203 -45.92 -21.79 15.22
C VAL A 203 -47.09 -21.31 16.12
N PRO A 204 -48.13 -20.58 15.61
CA PRO A 204 -48.28 -19.77 14.38
C PRO A 204 -48.94 -18.37 14.55
N ALA A 205 -48.95 -17.65 13.42
CA ALA A 205 -49.44 -16.30 13.10
C ALA A 205 -50.81 -15.80 13.63
N ILE A 206 -50.88 -14.51 13.99
CA ILE A 206 -52.06 -13.63 13.81
C ILE A 206 -51.62 -12.20 13.42
N VAL A 207 -52.38 -11.64 12.48
CA VAL A 207 -52.28 -10.36 11.77
C VAL A 207 -52.68 -9.14 12.64
N HIS A 208 -51.96 -8.01 12.56
CA HIS A 208 -52.49 -6.65 12.24
C HIS A 208 -51.68 -5.44 12.79
N LYS A 209 -51.53 -4.45 11.89
CA LYS A 209 -51.64 -2.97 12.06
C LYS A 209 -50.40 -2.13 12.46
N ALA A 210 -49.95 -1.41 11.42
CA ALA A 210 -49.63 0.02 11.37
C ALA A 210 -49.64 0.83 12.69
N GLY A 211 -48.49 1.46 12.98
CA GLY A 211 -48.36 2.51 13.98
C GLY A 211 -47.22 3.46 13.64
N LYS A 212 -47.56 4.62 13.06
CA LYS A 212 -46.69 5.80 12.93
C LYS A 212 -46.09 6.16 14.29
N ARG A 213 -44.76 6.22 14.42
CA ARG A 213 -44.11 6.96 15.52
C ARG A 213 -43.00 7.87 14.99
N ARG A 214 -43.34 9.17 14.99
CA ARG A 214 -42.48 10.35 14.84
C ARG A 214 -41.24 10.20 15.74
N ARG A 215 -40.03 10.23 15.17
CA ARG A 215 -38.81 10.45 15.95
C ARG A 215 -38.57 11.96 16.01
N LYS A 216 -38.90 12.52 17.17
CA LYS A 216 -38.68 13.91 17.56
C LYS A 216 -37.18 14.14 17.69
N THR A 217 -36.66 15.06 16.90
CA THR A 217 -35.36 15.72 17.09
C THR A 217 -35.27 16.27 18.51
N ARG A 218 -34.22 15.91 19.23
CA ARG A 218 -33.87 16.52 20.51
C ARG A 218 -32.41 16.96 20.45
N SER A 219 -32.25 18.22 20.80
CA SER A 219 -31.09 19.09 20.70
C SER A 219 -29.90 18.65 21.54
N VAL A 220 -28.75 19.05 21.02
CA VAL A 220 -27.42 19.19 21.63
C VAL A 220 -27.52 19.77 23.04
N GLU A 221 -26.94 19.07 24.01
CA GLU A 221 -26.08 19.57 25.11
C GLU A 221 -25.92 18.44 26.16
N ASP A 222 -24.65 18.16 26.48
CA ASP A 222 -24.12 17.44 27.65
C ASP A 222 -24.42 15.94 27.82
N VAL A 223 -23.63 15.11 27.12
CA VAL A 223 -23.19 13.80 27.64
C VAL A 223 -21.72 13.60 27.28
N GLU A 224 -20.82 13.91 28.22
CA GLU A 224 -19.46 13.39 28.23
C GLU A 224 -19.53 11.87 28.47
N GLY A 225 -19.20 11.08 27.44
CA GLY A 225 -19.04 9.63 27.57
C GLY A 225 -19.40 8.85 26.32
N GLY A 226 -18.39 8.34 25.62
CA GLY A 226 -18.51 7.18 24.74
C GLY A 226 -18.80 7.47 23.26
N GLU A 227 -17.74 7.74 22.50
CA GLU A 227 -17.60 7.33 21.09
C GLU A 227 -16.11 7.43 20.72
N GLY A 228 -15.59 6.44 19.97
CA GLY A 228 -14.17 6.20 19.74
C GLY A 228 -13.40 7.36 19.11
N LYS A 229 -12.98 8.33 19.93
CA LYS A 229 -12.05 9.37 19.53
C LYS A 229 -10.66 8.76 19.43
N THR A 230 -10.13 8.72 18.20
CA THR A 230 -8.71 8.49 17.97
C THR A 230 -7.92 9.47 18.85
N PRO A 231 -6.87 9.01 19.56
CA PRO A 231 -6.10 9.90 20.42
C PRO A 231 -5.54 11.09 19.63
N ALA A 232 -5.58 12.30 20.21
CA ALA A 232 -5.12 13.53 19.52
C ALA A 232 -3.68 13.45 19.00
N TRP A 233 -2.82 12.65 19.64
CA TRP A 233 -1.45 12.43 19.20
C TRP A 233 -1.35 11.67 17.86
N VAL A 234 -2.34 10.84 17.53
CA VAL A 234 -2.42 10.17 16.22
C VAL A 234 -2.57 11.21 15.10
N GLU A 235 -3.27 12.31 15.35
CA GLU A 235 -3.44 13.37 14.36
C GLU A 235 -2.10 13.99 13.98
N ARG A 236 -1.21 14.22 14.94
CA ARG A 236 0.16 14.70 14.70
C ARG A 236 0.98 13.74 13.82
N VAL A 237 0.77 12.42 13.96
CA VAL A 237 1.43 11.41 13.10
C VAL A 237 0.88 11.47 11.69
N VAL A 238 -0.44 11.58 11.53
CA VAL A 238 -1.07 11.72 10.21
C VAL A 238 -0.58 13.00 9.52
N GLU A 239 -0.56 14.13 10.23
CA GLU A 239 -0.03 15.40 9.72
C GLU A 239 1.43 15.29 9.28
N TYR A 240 2.28 14.63 10.06
CA TYR A 240 3.67 14.37 9.68
C TYR A 240 3.76 13.55 8.38
N VAL A 241 3.00 12.45 8.27
CA VAL A 241 2.98 11.60 7.07
C VAL A 241 2.54 12.40 5.83
N LEU A 242 1.50 13.23 5.97
CA LEU A 242 1.03 14.10 4.89
C LEU A 242 2.08 15.14 4.50
N ALA A 243 2.74 15.76 5.48
CA ALA A 243 3.80 16.74 5.24
C ALA A 243 5.02 16.13 4.54
N VAL A 244 5.43 14.92 4.92
CA VAL A 244 6.54 14.18 4.28
C VAL A 244 6.22 13.85 2.82
N LEU A 245 4.96 13.54 2.49
CA LEU A 245 4.51 13.34 1.11
C LEU A 245 4.29 14.66 0.35
N GLY A 246 4.52 15.81 1.00
CA GLY A 246 4.35 17.13 0.42
C GLY A 246 2.89 17.45 0.09
N TRP A 247 1.96 16.93 0.89
CA TRP A 247 0.53 17.25 0.80
C TRP A 247 0.21 18.49 1.63
N GLU A 248 -0.54 19.40 1.05
CA GLU A 248 -1.01 20.63 1.70
C GLU A 248 -2.53 20.57 1.76
N ASN A 249 -3.12 20.88 2.92
CA ASN A 249 -4.56 20.84 3.07
C ASN A 249 -5.21 21.97 2.23
N PRO A 250 -6.07 21.64 1.26
CA PRO A 250 -6.70 22.65 0.41
C PRO A 250 -7.54 23.65 1.22
N ALA A 251 -8.16 23.24 2.32
CA ALA A 251 -8.94 24.12 3.19
C ALA A 251 -8.07 25.11 4.00
N GLN A 252 -6.82 24.75 4.30
CA GLN A 252 -5.88 25.64 4.99
C GLN A 252 -5.14 26.59 4.02
N SER A 253 -5.07 26.24 2.73
CA SER A 253 -4.43 27.08 1.71
C SER A 253 -5.13 28.42 1.48
N VAL A 254 -6.45 28.48 1.69
CA VAL A 254 -7.29 29.68 1.48
C VAL A 254 -7.25 30.63 2.69
N ALA A 255 -6.90 30.14 3.87
CA ALA A 255 -6.88 30.88 5.12
C ALA A 255 -5.46 31.30 5.56
N LYS A 256 -4.66 31.91 4.67
CA LYS A 256 -3.38 32.52 5.05
C LYS A 256 -3.58 33.78 5.89
N LYS A 257 -3.81 33.62 7.20
CA LYS A 257 -3.34 34.58 8.21
C LYS A 257 -1.95 34.14 8.68
N PRO A 258 -0.96 35.04 8.79
CA PRO A 258 0.36 34.66 9.28
C PRO A 258 0.24 34.40 10.79
N ARG A 259 0.14 33.13 11.18
CA ARG A 259 0.36 32.75 12.58
C ARG A 259 1.86 32.68 12.80
N LEU A 260 2.40 33.67 13.52
CA LEU A 260 3.64 33.50 14.28
C LEU A 260 3.45 32.29 15.20
N SER A 261 4.46 31.42 15.32
CA SER A 261 4.53 30.18 16.13
C SER A 261 4.02 28.88 15.48
N ASN A 262 4.58 28.51 14.32
CA ASN A 262 5.06 27.13 14.10
C ASN A 262 5.99 27.12 12.88
N PRO A 263 7.32 27.00 13.06
CA PRO A 263 8.21 26.72 11.95
C PRO A 263 8.16 25.22 11.67
N LEU A 264 7.01 24.71 11.18
CA LEU A 264 7.07 23.47 10.40
C LEU A 264 7.59 23.92 9.04
N MET A 265 8.91 23.99 8.94
CA MET A 265 9.65 24.43 7.77
C MET A 265 9.06 23.79 6.52
N THR A 266 8.48 24.63 5.66
CA THR A 266 8.13 24.33 4.27
C THR A 266 9.36 24.22 3.37
N THR A 267 10.54 24.00 3.95
CA THR A 267 11.70 23.53 3.21
C THR A 267 11.55 22.03 3.07
N SER A 268 11.06 21.61 1.91
CA SER A 268 11.62 20.47 1.18
C SER A 268 12.62 19.68 2.02
N THR A 269 12.18 18.58 2.66
CA THR A 269 13.08 17.55 3.16
C THR A 269 13.77 16.95 1.93
N THR A 270 14.85 17.59 1.50
CA THR A 270 15.63 17.20 0.31
C THR A 270 16.24 15.80 0.43
N ASP A 271 16.12 15.17 1.60
CA ASP A 271 16.67 13.85 1.93
C ASP A 271 15.61 12.74 2.12
N PHE A 272 14.34 12.94 1.71
CA PHE A 272 13.38 11.81 1.72
C PHE A 272 13.66 10.82 0.57
N LYS A 273 14.47 9.81 0.88
CA LYS A 273 14.99 8.81 -0.06
C LYS A 273 13.99 7.67 -0.36
N PRO A 274 14.21 6.88 -1.45
CA PRO A 274 13.35 5.75 -1.80
C PRO A 274 13.17 4.71 -0.69
N GLU A 275 14.21 4.43 0.09
CA GLU A 275 14.17 3.52 1.24
C GLU A 275 13.24 4.01 2.35
N HIS A 276 13.13 5.33 2.53
CA HIS A 276 12.23 5.93 3.51
C HIS A 276 10.77 5.79 3.05
N LEU A 277 10.50 5.98 1.76
CA LEU A 277 9.18 5.70 1.21
C LEU A 277 8.81 4.23 1.39
N ALA A 278 9.71 3.30 1.06
CA ALA A 278 9.49 1.87 1.20
C ALA A 278 9.14 1.47 2.64
N ALA A 279 9.88 2.00 3.62
CA ALA A 279 9.61 1.78 5.04
C ALA A 279 8.29 2.43 5.52
N LEU A 280 7.82 3.47 4.85
CA LEU A 280 6.56 4.16 5.17
C LEU A 280 5.31 3.45 4.60
N LEU A 281 5.44 2.59 3.59
CA LEU A 281 4.29 1.94 2.94
C LEU A 281 3.37 1.17 3.90
N PRO A 282 3.87 0.36 4.86
CA PRO A 282 3.01 -0.32 5.82
C PRO A 282 2.20 0.66 6.67
N THR A 283 2.79 1.81 7.00
CA THR A 283 2.08 2.88 7.70
C THR A 283 0.96 3.45 6.85
N LEU A 284 1.24 3.80 5.59
CA LEU A 284 0.21 4.31 4.68
C LEU A 284 -0.96 3.33 4.55
N TRP A 285 -0.66 2.05 4.39
CA TRP A 285 -1.69 1.01 4.32
C TRP A 285 -2.50 0.88 5.62
N GLY A 286 -1.83 0.91 6.78
CA GLY A 286 -2.49 0.90 8.08
C GLY A 286 -3.41 2.12 8.27
N LEU A 287 -2.93 3.32 7.93
CA LEU A 287 -3.72 4.55 7.99
C LEU A 287 -4.95 4.49 7.07
N LEU A 288 -4.80 3.99 5.84
CA LEU A 288 -5.92 3.80 4.92
C LEU A 288 -6.99 2.86 5.49
N ASN A 289 -6.61 1.87 6.29
CA ASN A 289 -7.56 0.91 6.87
C ASN A 289 -8.18 1.38 8.19
N CYS A 290 -7.55 2.29 8.92
CA CYS A 290 -7.98 2.63 10.29
C CYS A 290 -8.53 4.03 10.47
N LEU A 291 -8.23 4.96 9.56
CA LEU A 291 -8.73 6.33 9.65
C LEU A 291 -10.17 6.44 9.13
N GLY A 292 -10.85 7.55 9.45
CA GLY A 292 -12.14 7.89 8.83
C GLY A 292 -11.97 8.30 7.36
N GLU A 293 -13.05 8.18 6.57
CA GLU A 293 -13.06 8.37 5.11
C GLU A 293 -12.36 9.66 4.65
N GLU A 294 -12.63 10.80 5.30
CA GLU A 294 -11.97 12.08 4.98
C GLU A 294 -10.43 12.01 5.09
N LYS A 295 -9.90 11.45 6.18
CA LYS A 295 -8.45 11.34 6.37
C LYS A 295 -7.85 10.25 5.47
N GLN A 296 -8.59 9.19 5.17
CA GLN A 296 -8.18 8.18 4.17
C GLN A 296 -8.00 8.84 2.79
N GLU A 297 -8.93 9.72 2.40
CA GLU A 297 -8.82 10.49 1.16
C GLU A 297 -7.57 11.36 1.14
N TRP A 298 -7.25 12.06 2.23
CA TRP A 298 -6.03 12.86 2.32
C TRP A 298 -4.76 12.03 2.13
N VAL A 299 -4.68 10.86 2.80
CA VAL A 299 -3.53 9.96 2.69
C VAL A 299 -3.40 9.42 1.25
N PHE A 300 -4.51 9.03 0.64
CA PHE A 300 -4.50 8.51 -0.74
C PHE A 300 -4.15 9.60 -1.76
N GLU A 301 -4.69 10.81 -1.59
CA GLU A 301 -4.36 11.97 -2.43
C GLU A 301 -2.90 12.39 -2.26
N ALA A 302 -2.37 12.38 -1.04
CA ALA A 302 -0.96 12.63 -0.75
C ALA A 302 -0.05 11.64 -1.47
N LEU A 303 -0.36 10.34 -1.42
CA LEU A 303 0.37 9.29 -2.12
C LEU A 303 0.37 9.52 -3.65
N LEU A 304 -0.79 9.80 -4.23
CA LEU A 304 -0.91 10.07 -5.67
C LEU A 304 -0.23 11.37 -6.09
N GLY A 305 -0.31 12.41 -5.25
CA GLY A 305 0.38 13.68 -5.44
C GLY A 305 1.89 13.49 -5.42
N TYR A 306 2.40 12.71 -4.46
CA TYR A 306 3.81 12.36 -4.34
C TYR A 306 4.31 11.55 -5.53
N PHE A 307 3.53 10.55 -5.98
CA PHE A 307 3.79 9.83 -7.23
C PHE A 307 3.87 10.80 -8.42
N LYS A 308 2.90 11.72 -8.59
CA LYS A 308 2.88 12.67 -9.70
C LYS A 308 4.09 13.60 -9.71
N LYS A 309 4.52 14.10 -8.55
CA LYS A 309 5.69 14.98 -8.39
C LYS A 309 7.04 14.26 -8.60
N SER A 310 7.08 12.94 -8.42
CA SER A 310 8.30 12.14 -8.55
C SER A 310 8.77 12.04 -10.02
N HIS A 311 10.09 12.10 -10.21
CA HIS A 311 10.73 11.97 -11.53
C HIS A 311 10.47 10.59 -12.14
N ALA A 312 10.22 10.52 -13.46
CA ALA A 312 9.81 9.29 -14.16
C ALA A 312 10.73 8.09 -13.90
N HIS A 313 12.05 8.30 -13.94
CA HIS A 313 13.06 7.24 -13.72
C HIS A 313 13.47 7.05 -12.25
N SER A 314 12.83 7.72 -11.29
CA SER A 314 13.22 7.60 -9.88
C SER A 314 12.73 6.29 -9.26
N ALA A 315 13.53 5.70 -8.36
CA ALA A 315 13.10 4.54 -7.58
C ALA A 315 11.84 4.85 -6.75
N THR A 316 11.73 6.08 -6.23
CA THR A 316 10.53 6.58 -5.55
C THR A 316 9.26 6.45 -6.40
N LYS A 317 9.32 6.86 -7.69
CA LYS A 317 8.19 6.73 -8.62
C LYS A 317 7.77 5.28 -8.77
N ARG A 318 8.74 4.37 -8.90
CA ARG A 318 8.50 2.93 -9.04
C ARG A 318 7.87 2.34 -7.78
N ILE A 319 8.41 2.63 -6.61
CA ILE A 319 7.88 2.13 -5.32
C ILE A 319 6.44 2.62 -5.12
N SER A 320 6.16 3.90 -5.39
CA SER A 320 4.79 4.43 -5.34
C SER A 320 3.87 3.77 -6.37
N LEU A 321 4.35 3.53 -7.59
CA LEU A 321 3.59 2.85 -8.65
C LEU A 321 3.15 1.46 -8.19
N GLU A 322 4.11 0.63 -7.77
CA GLU A 322 3.87 -0.74 -7.32
C GLU A 322 2.91 -0.77 -6.13
N PHE A 323 3.06 0.17 -5.19
CA PHE A 323 2.15 0.26 -4.05
C PHE A 323 0.72 0.65 -4.44
N ILE A 324 0.54 1.61 -5.35
CA ILE A 324 -0.80 1.98 -5.86
C ILE A 324 -1.45 0.79 -6.59
N ILE A 325 -0.66 0.05 -7.37
CA ILE A 325 -1.13 -1.18 -8.05
C ILE A 325 -1.59 -2.20 -7.02
N GLN A 326 -0.80 -2.46 -5.96
CA GLN A 326 -1.19 -3.37 -4.89
C GLN A 326 -2.49 -2.94 -4.21
N ILE A 327 -2.63 -1.64 -3.89
CA ILE A 327 -3.85 -1.08 -3.31
C ILE A 327 -5.06 -1.31 -4.22
N TYR A 328 -4.90 -1.20 -5.54
CA TYR A 328 -5.97 -1.47 -6.50
C TYR A 328 -6.28 -2.96 -6.61
N MET A 329 -5.26 -3.80 -6.79
CA MET A 329 -5.43 -5.23 -7.06
C MET A 329 -6.04 -5.96 -5.86
N ILE A 330 -5.66 -5.60 -4.64
CA ILE A 330 -6.20 -6.20 -3.42
C ILE A 330 -7.72 -5.99 -3.27
N GLN A 331 -8.28 -4.93 -3.87
CA GLN A 331 -9.74 -4.67 -3.82
C GLN A 331 -10.57 -5.79 -4.47
N THR A 332 -9.94 -6.52 -5.39
CA THR A 332 -10.58 -7.58 -6.17
C THR A 332 -10.29 -8.98 -5.61
N ASP A 333 -9.47 -9.09 -4.57
CA ASP A 333 -9.18 -10.36 -3.92
C ASP A 333 -10.39 -10.81 -3.08
N PRO A 334 -10.97 -12.00 -3.34
CA PRO A 334 -12.10 -12.53 -2.56
C PRO A 334 -11.80 -12.70 -1.06
N GLN A 335 -10.53 -12.89 -0.70
CA GLN A 335 -10.08 -13.06 0.69
C GLN A 335 -9.78 -11.72 1.38
N TYR A 336 -9.88 -10.59 0.66
CA TYR A 336 -9.61 -9.29 1.24
C TYR A 336 -10.68 -8.89 2.27
N THR A 337 -10.25 -8.79 3.52
CA THR A 337 -11.07 -8.43 4.70
C THR A 337 -10.77 -7.04 5.24
N GLY A 338 -9.92 -6.25 4.57
CA GLY A 338 -9.59 -4.90 5.02
C GLY A 338 -10.76 -3.92 4.93
N LEU A 339 -10.68 -2.88 5.75
CA LEU A 339 -11.71 -1.85 5.88
C LEU A 339 -11.64 -0.82 4.74
N PHE A 340 -10.44 -0.56 4.22
CA PHE A 340 -10.26 0.35 3.09
C PHE A 340 -10.84 -0.27 1.81
N ARG A 341 -11.89 0.34 1.23
CA ARG A 341 -12.49 -0.13 -0.01
C ARG A 341 -12.71 0.99 -1.03
N ILE A 342 -12.21 0.78 -2.24
CA ILE A 342 -12.45 1.69 -3.37
C ILE A 342 -13.79 1.34 -4.01
N ARG A 343 -14.81 2.17 -3.79
CA ARG A 343 -16.15 1.98 -4.39
C ARG A 343 -16.26 2.70 -5.72
N VAL A 344 -17.09 2.19 -6.62
CA VAL A 344 -17.46 2.87 -7.87
C VAL A 344 -18.05 4.25 -7.53
N PHE A 345 -17.71 5.26 -8.34
CA PHE A 345 -18.10 6.68 -8.16
C PHE A 345 -17.55 7.40 -6.92
N SER A 346 -16.75 6.73 -6.07
CA SER A 346 -16.09 7.36 -4.94
C SER A 346 -15.02 8.37 -5.38
N ARG A 347 -14.62 9.27 -4.48
CA ARG A 347 -13.49 10.17 -4.72
C ARG A 347 -12.21 9.37 -5.01
N PHE A 348 -11.99 8.25 -4.32
CA PHE A 348 -10.88 7.33 -4.57
C PHE A 348 -10.88 6.80 -6.01
N ALA A 349 -12.05 6.38 -6.52
CA ALA A 349 -12.17 5.91 -7.90
C ALA A 349 -11.79 7.01 -8.91
N LYS A 350 -12.28 8.25 -8.72
CA LYS A 350 -11.92 9.39 -9.58
C LYS A 350 -10.42 9.72 -9.55
N LEU A 351 -9.81 9.66 -8.36
CA LEU A 351 -8.36 9.84 -8.21
C LEU A 351 -7.58 8.74 -8.93
N LEU A 352 -8.04 7.49 -8.86
CA LEU A 352 -7.43 6.36 -9.53
C LEU A 352 -7.62 6.41 -11.05
N GLN A 353 -8.80 6.82 -11.54
CA GLN A 353 -9.05 7.06 -12.97
C GLN A 353 -8.04 8.07 -13.54
N ALA A 354 -7.86 9.21 -12.85
CA ALA A 354 -6.89 10.22 -13.25
C ALA A 354 -5.44 9.73 -13.20
N TRP A 355 -5.13 8.78 -12.31
CA TRP A 355 -3.81 8.14 -12.26
C TRP A 355 -3.60 7.18 -13.43
N VAL A 356 -4.56 6.29 -13.72
CA VAL A 356 -4.50 5.34 -14.85
C VAL A 356 -4.32 6.07 -16.17
N LEU A 357 -5.09 7.13 -16.41
CA LEU A 357 -4.97 7.96 -17.62
C LEU A 357 -3.62 8.67 -17.75
N GLY A 358 -2.84 8.77 -16.66
CA GLY A 358 -1.48 9.29 -16.68
C GLY A 358 -0.40 8.26 -17.01
N LEU A 359 -0.71 6.96 -16.93
CA LEU A 359 0.27 5.88 -17.13
C LEU A 359 0.81 5.80 -18.58
N PRO A 360 0.00 5.99 -19.64
CA PRO A 360 0.51 5.99 -21.02
C PRO A 360 1.56 7.08 -21.26
N LYS A 361 1.36 8.25 -20.66
CA LYS A 361 2.34 9.34 -20.71
C LYS A 361 3.62 8.97 -19.97
N LEU A 362 3.52 8.35 -18.79
CA LEU A 362 4.69 7.87 -18.07
C LEU A 362 5.45 6.80 -18.87
N LEU A 363 4.75 5.86 -19.49
CA LEU A 363 5.33 4.84 -20.36
C LEU A 363 6.09 5.48 -21.55
N TRP A 364 5.52 6.54 -22.13
CA TRP A 364 6.19 7.35 -23.16
C TRP A 364 7.47 8.01 -22.66
N GLU A 365 7.45 8.58 -21.45
CA GLU A 365 8.61 9.25 -20.83
C GLU A 365 9.73 8.26 -20.51
N LEU A 366 9.39 7.05 -20.04
CA LEU A 366 10.34 6.01 -19.67
C LEU A 366 11.11 5.45 -20.86
N LYS A 367 10.46 5.33 -22.03
CA LYS A 367 11.03 4.73 -23.25
C LYS A 367 11.70 3.37 -22.94
N ALA A 368 12.90 3.14 -23.48
CA ALA A 368 13.77 2.01 -23.16
C ALA A 368 14.65 2.23 -21.90
N GLY A 369 14.48 3.34 -21.17
CA GLY A 369 15.33 3.71 -20.03
C GLY A 369 15.01 2.99 -18.72
N SER A 370 13.83 2.38 -18.60
CA SER A 370 13.47 1.51 -17.46
C SER A 370 12.51 0.40 -17.91
N MET A 371 13.07 -0.67 -18.47
CA MET A 371 12.29 -1.80 -19.01
C MET A 371 11.39 -2.43 -17.95
N GLU A 372 11.87 -2.52 -16.72
CA GLU A 372 11.12 -3.10 -15.62
C GLU A 372 9.92 -2.24 -15.20
N THR A 373 10.07 -0.91 -15.17
CA THR A 373 8.92 -0.04 -14.88
C THR A 373 7.91 -0.05 -16.03
N SER A 374 8.39 -0.07 -17.28
CA SER A 374 7.53 -0.22 -18.46
C SER A 374 6.74 -1.54 -18.43
N ARG A 375 7.39 -2.64 -18.01
CA ARG A 375 6.73 -3.93 -17.77
C ARG A 375 5.58 -3.81 -16.77
N VAL A 376 5.87 -3.30 -15.59
CA VAL A 376 4.88 -3.14 -14.50
C VAL A 376 3.68 -2.30 -14.98
N ILE A 377 3.92 -1.23 -15.74
CA ILE A 377 2.85 -0.40 -16.28
C ILE A 377 1.99 -1.18 -17.30
N LEU A 378 2.62 -1.87 -18.25
CA LEU A 378 1.90 -2.61 -19.29
C LEU A 378 1.08 -3.77 -18.72
N GLU A 379 1.65 -4.53 -17.79
CA GLU A 379 0.97 -5.61 -17.08
C GLU A 379 -0.23 -5.07 -16.29
N THR A 380 -0.05 -3.95 -15.59
CA THR A 380 -1.14 -3.27 -14.87
C THR A 380 -2.26 -2.82 -15.80
N LEU A 381 -1.93 -2.18 -16.93
CA LEU A 381 -2.93 -1.75 -17.92
C LEU A 381 -3.69 -2.95 -18.48
N CYS A 382 -3.00 -4.06 -18.77
CA CYS A 382 -3.60 -5.31 -19.22
C CYS A 382 -4.54 -5.91 -18.16
N ASP A 383 -4.12 -5.94 -16.89
CA ASP A 383 -4.96 -6.41 -15.79
C ASP A 383 -6.21 -5.55 -15.58
N ILE A 384 -6.08 -4.23 -15.73
CA ILE A 384 -7.21 -3.29 -15.69
C ILE A 384 -8.19 -3.60 -16.83
N ALA A 385 -7.69 -3.82 -18.05
CA ALA A 385 -8.49 -4.16 -19.22
C ALA A 385 -9.24 -5.50 -19.03
N LYS A 386 -8.53 -6.55 -18.62
CA LYS A 386 -9.10 -7.88 -18.33
C LYS A 386 -10.22 -7.85 -17.31
N ARG A 387 -10.17 -6.90 -16.37
CA ARG A 387 -11.12 -6.77 -15.25
C ARG A 387 -12.20 -5.73 -15.49
N GLN A 388 -12.38 -5.22 -16.71
CA GLN A 388 -13.32 -4.13 -17.03
C GLN A 388 -14.70 -4.32 -16.36
N ALA A 389 -15.31 -5.49 -16.49
CA ALA A 389 -16.65 -5.78 -15.96
C ALA A 389 -16.77 -5.68 -14.42
N ARG A 390 -15.65 -5.73 -13.69
CA ARG A 390 -15.58 -5.59 -12.22
C ARG A 390 -14.74 -4.39 -11.79
N SER A 391 -14.41 -3.51 -12.72
CA SER A 391 -13.53 -2.39 -12.48
C SER A 391 -14.24 -1.25 -11.75
N VAL A 392 -13.45 -0.40 -11.09
CA VAL A 392 -13.92 0.88 -10.52
C VAL A 392 -13.93 2.01 -11.56
N PHE A 393 -13.52 1.71 -12.79
CA PHE A 393 -13.43 2.65 -13.91
C PHE A 393 -14.71 2.64 -14.75
N GLU A 394 -15.12 3.82 -15.20
CA GLU A 394 -16.24 4.01 -16.12
C GLU A 394 -15.81 3.69 -17.55
N ASP A 395 -16.75 3.32 -18.44
CA ASP A 395 -16.42 2.92 -19.81
C ASP A 395 -15.70 4.04 -20.60
N GLU A 396 -16.05 5.30 -20.36
CA GLU A 396 -15.38 6.48 -20.95
C GLU A 396 -13.87 6.56 -20.63
N VAL A 397 -13.45 5.95 -19.51
CA VAL A 397 -12.04 5.89 -19.11
C VAL A 397 -11.27 4.98 -20.07
N PHE A 398 -11.85 3.86 -20.51
CA PHE A 398 -11.20 2.95 -21.46
C PHE A 398 -11.07 3.59 -22.85
N ASP A 399 -12.10 4.30 -23.30
CA ASP A 399 -12.05 5.09 -24.55
C ASP A 399 -10.96 6.17 -24.51
N THR A 400 -10.78 6.81 -23.36
CA THR A 400 -9.75 7.84 -23.18
C THR A 400 -8.36 7.22 -23.06
N LEU A 401 -8.27 6.08 -22.38
CA LEU A 401 -7.03 5.34 -22.17
C LEU A 401 -6.47 4.82 -23.50
N GLU A 402 -7.32 4.24 -24.35
CA GLU A 402 -6.95 3.81 -25.70
C GLU A 402 -6.36 4.96 -26.50
N LYS A 403 -7.04 6.11 -26.55
CA LYS A 403 -6.57 7.29 -27.30
C LYS A 403 -5.23 7.81 -26.77
N SER A 404 -5.03 7.74 -25.46
CA SER A 404 -3.79 8.18 -24.82
C SER A 404 -2.61 7.23 -25.06
N MET A 405 -2.87 5.99 -25.46
CA MET A 405 -1.85 5.01 -25.87
C MET A 405 -1.42 5.18 -27.33
N ILE A 406 -2.16 5.90 -28.18
CA ILE A 406 -1.81 6.10 -29.59
C ILE A 406 -0.37 6.62 -29.77
N PRO A 407 0.07 7.68 -29.03
CA PRO A 407 1.46 8.13 -29.06
C PRO A 407 2.45 7.00 -28.92
N PHE A 408 2.27 6.12 -27.93
CA PHE A 408 3.18 5.02 -27.61
C PHE A 408 3.49 4.09 -28.80
N TYR A 409 2.58 3.99 -29.77
CA TYR A 409 2.80 3.27 -31.02
C TYR A 409 3.32 4.19 -32.12
N TYR A 410 2.50 5.15 -32.57
CA TYR A 410 2.82 6.00 -33.71
C TYR A 410 1.94 7.26 -33.73
N VAL A 411 2.55 8.41 -34.06
CA VAL A 411 1.84 9.66 -34.35
C VAL A 411 2.43 10.31 -35.58
N ASN A 412 1.57 10.76 -36.48
CA ASN A 412 1.96 11.67 -37.56
C ASN A 412 1.81 13.11 -37.10
N VAL A 413 2.94 13.81 -36.90
CA VAL A 413 2.94 15.19 -36.42
C VAL A 413 2.95 16.15 -37.61
N PRO A 414 1.99 17.09 -37.70
CA PRO A 414 2.00 18.12 -38.74
C PRO A 414 3.36 18.83 -38.75
N ASN A 415 4.02 18.88 -39.91
CA ASN A 415 5.34 19.48 -40.17
C ASN A 415 6.58 18.72 -39.67
N LYS A 416 6.44 17.64 -38.88
CA LYS A 416 7.59 16.82 -38.44
C LYS A 416 7.59 15.40 -39.03
N GLY A 417 6.48 15.00 -39.65
CA GLY A 417 6.34 13.69 -40.29
C GLY A 417 6.04 12.56 -39.30
N PRO A 418 6.21 11.30 -39.74
CA PRO A 418 5.92 10.11 -38.93
C PRO A 418 6.86 10.01 -37.74
N LEU A 419 6.31 9.84 -36.54
CA LEU A 419 7.06 9.61 -35.31
C LEU A 419 6.61 8.29 -34.69
N PHE A 420 7.53 7.33 -34.66
CA PHE A 420 7.34 6.08 -33.95
C PHE A 420 7.57 6.25 -32.45
N GLY A 421 6.72 5.58 -31.68
CA GLY A 421 6.79 5.57 -30.24
C GLY A 421 7.73 4.53 -29.64
N PRO A 422 7.82 4.48 -28.30
CA PRO A 422 8.67 3.54 -27.60
C PRO A 422 8.36 2.08 -27.84
N PHE A 423 7.16 1.73 -28.32
CA PHE A 423 6.76 0.36 -28.60
C PHE A 423 7.81 -0.42 -29.39
N LEU A 424 8.36 0.17 -30.46
CA LEU A 424 9.38 -0.46 -31.30
C LEU A 424 10.75 -0.64 -30.61
N SER A 425 11.02 0.13 -29.55
CA SER A 425 12.25 0.03 -28.76
C SER A 425 12.19 -0.99 -27.62
N LEU A 426 11.01 -1.58 -27.36
CA LEU A 426 10.82 -2.57 -26.32
C LEU A 426 11.22 -3.98 -26.78
N THR A 427 11.45 -4.87 -25.81
CA THR A 427 11.63 -6.31 -26.06
C THR A 427 10.33 -6.95 -26.54
N GLU A 428 10.44 -8.03 -27.31
CA GLU A 428 9.28 -8.76 -27.86
C GLU A 428 8.23 -9.11 -26.80
N ASP A 429 8.66 -9.57 -25.62
CA ASP A 429 7.73 -9.92 -24.52
C ASP A 429 6.86 -8.74 -24.10
N LEU A 430 7.42 -7.52 -24.04
CA LEU A 430 6.70 -6.32 -23.66
C LEU A 430 5.84 -5.77 -24.80
N GLN A 431 6.29 -5.96 -26.05
CA GLN A 431 5.45 -5.68 -27.21
C GLN A 431 4.20 -6.56 -27.20
N LEU A 432 4.35 -7.86 -26.88
CA LEU A 432 3.21 -8.77 -26.72
C LEU A 432 2.27 -8.32 -25.61
N THR A 433 2.78 -7.95 -24.42
CA THR A 433 1.93 -7.44 -23.32
C THR A 433 1.17 -6.17 -23.72
N ALA A 434 1.80 -5.27 -24.48
CA ALA A 434 1.13 -4.06 -24.98
C ALA A 434 0.01 -4.38 -25.99
N LEU A 435 0.21 -5.38 -26.85
CA LEU A 435 -0.83 -5.85 -27.77
C LEU A 435 -1.94 -6.64 -27.04
N GLU A 436 -1.60 -7.40 -26.02
CA GLU A 436 -2.56 -8.11 -25.17
C GLU A 436 -3.50 -7.11 -24.46
N PHE A 437 -2.96 -5.98 -23.99
CA PHE A 437 -3.79 -4.89 -23.47
C PHE A 437 -4.86 -4.42 -24.48
N LEU A 438 -4.47 -4.24 -25.75
CA LEU A 438 -5.40 -3.83 -26.82
C LEU A 438 -6.44 -4.91 -27.13
N PHE A 439 -6.07 -6.19 -27.03
CA PHE A 439 -6.99 -7.31 -27.22
C PHE A 439 -8.16 -7.28 -26.22
N TYR A 440 -7.93 -6.80 -25.00
CA TYR A 440 -8.95 -6.68 -23.95
C TYR A 440 -9.64 -5.31 -23.93
N MET A 441 -9.31 -4.38 -24.83
CA MET A 441 -10.04 -3.11 -24.93
C MET A 441 -11.43 -3.34 -25.53
N PRO A 442 -12.47 -2.63 -25.05
CA PRO A 442 -13.83 -2.78 -25.56
C PRO A 442 -13.96 -2.29 -27.01
N LYS A 443 -13.15 -1.30 -27.39
CA LYS A 443 -13.13 -0.73 -28.73
C LYS A 443 -11.72 -0.28 -29.09
N ILE A 444 -11.34 -0.52 -30.34
CA ILE A 444 -10.13 0.06 -30.95
C ILE A 444 -10.59 1.13 -31.93
N SER A 445 -10.02 2.33 -31.84
CA SER A 445 -10.36 3.44 -32.74
C SER A 445 -9.61 3.35 -34.05
N ASP A 446 -10.17 3.89 -35.13
CA ASP A 446 -9.52 3.96 -36.46
C ASP A 446 -8.12 4.58 -36.40
N LYS A 447 -7.92 5.53 -35.47
CA LYS A 447 -6.61 6.18 -35.26
C LYS A 447 -5.60 5.22 -34.67
N MET A 448 -6.01 4.37 -33.73
CA MET A 448 -5.14 3.32 -33.18
C MET A 448 -4.86 2.24 -34.23
N GLU A 449 -5.86 1.80 -35.00
CA GLU A 449 -5.63 0.85 -36.09
C GLU A 449 -4.62 1.38 -37.11
N THR A 450 -4.71 2.68 -37.45
CA THR A 450 -3.75 3.33 -38.34
C THR A 450 -2.34 3.33 -37.72
N ALA A 451 -2.23 3.70 -36.43
CA ALA A 451 -0.93 3.70 -35.72
C ALA A 451 -0.29 2.30 -35.66
N LEU A 452 -1.10 1.26 -35.46
CA LEU A 452 -0.64 -0.13 -35.44
C LEU A 452 -0.19 -0.62 -36.81
N ARG A 453 -0.91 -0.24 -37.89
CA ARG A 453 -0.54 -0.58 -39.27
C ARG A 453 0.82 -0.01 -39.63
N GLU A 454 1.06 1.26 -39.32
CA GLU A 454 2.35 1.92 -39.53
C GLU A 454 3.48 1.24 -38.75
N CYS A 455 3.20 0.76 -37.52
CA CYS A 455 4.17 -0.02 -36.77
C CYS A 455 4.46 -1.38 -37.44
N CYS A 456 3.44 -2.05 -37.99
CA CYS A 456 3.57 -3.35 -38.67
C CYS A 456 4.45 -3.27 -39.92
N GLU A 457 4.40 -2.14 -40.63
CA GLU A 457 5.23 -1.87 -41.81
C GLU A 457 6.69 -1.56 -41.46
N ASN A 458 7.00 -1.34 -40.18
CA ASN A 458 8.35 -1.04 -39.72
C ASN A 458 9.24 -2.30 -39.66
N GLU A 459 10.46 -2.21 -40.20
CA GLU A 459 11.43 -3.30 -40.23
C GLU A 459 11.90 -3.75 -38.83
N ALA A 460 11.79 -2.90 -37.81
CA ALA A 460 12.19 -3.22 -36.45
C ALA A 460 11.27 -4.24 -35.75
N MET A 461 10.08 -4.51 -36.31
CA MET A 461 9.11 -5.44 -35.73
C MET A 461 9.36 -6.87 -36.20
N SER A 462 9.42 -7.82 -35.26
CA SER A 462 9.57 -9.23 -35.60
C SER A 462 8.28 -9.84 -36.15
N GLU A 463 8.43 -10.85 -37.02
CA GLU A 463 7.30 -11.52 -37.68
C GLU A 463 6.30 -12.13 -36.68
N LYS A 464 6.77 -12.59 -35.52
CA LYS A 464 5.91 -13.09 -34.44
C LYS A 464 4.96 -12.01 -33.93
N ILE A 465 5.46 -10.79 -33.73
CA ILE A 465 4.66 -9.65 -33.26
C ILE A 465 3.67 -9.21 -34.33
N LYS A 466 4.10 -9.17 -35.61
CA LYS A 466 3.20 -8.85 -36.74
C LYS A 466 2.03 -9.83 -36.85
N GLN A 467 2.30 -11.13 -36.69
CA GLN A 467 1.26 -12.16 -36.71
C GLN A 467 0.23 -11.96 -35.58
N TYR A 468 0.71 -11.73 -34.35
CA TYR A 468 -0.16 -11.49 -33.20
C TYR A 468 -0.97 -10.19 -33.34
N LEU A 469 -0.35 -9.13 -33.87
CA LEU A 469 -1.05 -7.89 -34.18
C LEU A 469 -2.20 -8.12 -35.18
N GLY A 470 -1.99 -8.96 -36.19
CA GLY A 470 -3.03 -9.35 -37.13
C GLY A 470 -4.18 -10.16 -36.49
N GLU A 471 -3.95 -10.86 -35.37
CA GLU A 471 -5.01 -11.49 -34.58
C GLU A 471 -5.80 -10.46 -33.76
N VAL A 472 -5.10 -9.52 -33.11
CA VAL A 472 -5.71 -8.45 -32.32
C VAL A 472 -6.62 -7.58 -33.19
N MET A 473 -6.14 -7.15 -34.36
CA MET A 473 -6.96 -6.36 -35.30
C MET A 473 -8.16 -7.13 -35.85
N ARG A 474 -8.04 -8.45 -36.06
CA ARG A 474 -9.19 -9.27 -36.48
C ARG A 474 -10.23 -9.36 -35.38
N ASN A 475 -9.82 -9.52 -34.12
CA ASN A 475 -10.74 -9.63 -33.01
C ASN A 475 -11.51 -8.33 -32.76
N SER A 476 -10.89 -7.16 -32.97
CA SER A 476 -11.57 -5.86 -32.84
C SER A 476 -12.60 -5.61 -33.93
N SER A 477 -12.38 -6.11 -35.16
CA SER A 477 -13.34 -5.97 -36.27
C SER A 477 -14.62 -6.81 -36.12
N PHE A 478 -14.65 -7.81 -35.22
CA PHE A 478 -15.84 -8.63 -34.97
C PHE A 478 -16.73 -8.09 -33.83
N GLY A 479 -16.33 -6.99 -33.19
CA GLY A 479 -17.08 -6.35 -32.10
C GLY A 479 -18.06 -5.25 -32.53
N GLU A 480 -18.23 -4.99 -33.84
CA GLU A 480 -19.24 -4.08 -34.38
C GLU A 480 -20.63 -4.70 -34.52
#